data_AF-A0A5C3NVW3-F1
#
_entry.id   AF-A0A5C3NVW3-F1
#
_cell.length_a   1.000
_cell.length_b   1.000
_cell.length_c   1.000
_cell.angle_alpha   90.00
_cell.angle_beta   90.00
_cell.angle_gamma   90.00
#
_symmetry.space_group_name_H-M   'P 1'
#
loop_
_entity.id
_entity.type
_entity.pdbx_description
1 polymer ?
#
loop_
_entity_poly.entity_id
_entity_poly.type
_entity_poly.pdbx_seq_one_letter_code
_entity_poly.pdbx_strand_id
1 'polypeptide(L)'
;MDPPDTHVRERVPGKQTSTDLTDRAKALFGSPFEKKLRESDIQILRRVEELAHKKGWSMSQVALAWIAAKVTSPIVGVNKMERLQELYEVQKPRF
;
A
#
# COMPACT_ATOMS: atom_id res chain seq x y z
N MET A 1 -21.92 -14.01 31.36
CA MET A 1 -20.98 -13.27 32.23
C MET A 1 -19.78 -12.94 31.35
N ASP A 2 -19.94 -11.95 30.48
CA ASP A 2 -18.86 -11.53 29.59
C ASP A 2 -17.88 -10.66 30.38
N PRO A 3 -16.56 -10.86 30.26
CA PRO A 3 -15.59 -9.99 30.89
C PRO A 3 -15.45 -8.67 30.09
N PRO A 4 -15.12 -7.57 30.78
CA PRO A 4 -15.35 -6.21 30.31
C PRO A 4 -14.32 -5.75 29.29
N ASP A 5 -14.81 -4.94 28.34
CA ASP A 5 -14.00 -4.11 27.45
C ASP A 5 -12.99 -3.29 28.24
N THR A 6 -11.71 -3.56 28.02
CA THR A 6 -10.66 -2.58 28.28
C THR A 6 -9.53 -2.86 27.31
N HIS A 7 -9.42 -2.04 26.26
CA HIS A 7 -8.18 -1.52 25.70
C HIS A 7 -8.58 -0.47 24.66
N VAL A 8 -8.82 0.74 25.14
CA VAL A 8 -8.65 1.96 24.35
C VAL A 8 -7.25 1.88 23.73
N ARG A 9 -7.17 1.74 22.41
CA ARG A 9 -5.93 1.95 21.65
C ARG A 9 -6.17 3.04 20.63
N GLU A 10 -6.22 4.26 21.15
CA GLU A 10 -5.81 5.41 20.37
C GLU A 10 -4.35 5.19 19.94
N ARG A 11 -4.12 5.08 18.63
CA ARG A 11 -2.81 5.29 17.98
C ARG A 11 -3.00 5.38 16.47
N VAL A 12 -3.26 6.58 15.97
CA VAL A 12 -2.81 6.98 14.63
C VAL A 12 -1.42 7.58 14.87
N PRO A 13 -0.33 6.94 14.42
CA PRO A 13 0.35 7.47 13.24
C PRO A 13 1.14 6.39 12.45
N GLY A 14 0.89 6.30 11.15
CA GLY A 14 1.52 5.28 10.31
C GLY A 14 1.93 5.73 8.91
N LYS A 15 2.35 6.99 8.71
CA LYS A 15 3.06 7.36 7.46
C LYS A 15 4.43 6.68 7.44
N GLN A 16 4.49 5.41 7.00
CA GLN A 16 5.74 4.75 6.63
C GLN A 16 6.13 5.16 5.20
N THR A 17 6.61 6.39 5.07
CA THR A 17 7.53 6.75 3.98
C THR A 17 8.90 6.17 4.34
N SER A 18 9.08 4.86 4.17
CA SER A 18 10.39 4.22 4.36
C SER A 18 11.08 4.12 3.00
N THR A 19 12.12 4.94 2.85
CA THR A 19 13.08 4.95 1.74
C THR A 19 14.05 3.75 1.79
N ASP A 20 13.85 2.80 2.71
CA ASP A 20 14.65 1.59 2.81
C ASP A 20 14.02 0.45 2.01
N LEU A 21 14.80 -0.08 1.05
CA LEU A 21 14.43 -1.27 0.32
C LEU A 21 14.18 -2.43 1.29
N THR A 22 13.06 -3.14 1.09
CA THR A 22 12.78 -4.38 1.85
C THR A 22 13.86 -5.43 1.60
N ASP A 23 14.07 -6.35 2.55
CA ASP A 23 15.07 -7.42 2.40
C ASP A 23 14.84 -8.27 1.15
N ARG A 24 13.58 -8.47 0.77
CA ARG A 24 13.20 -9.10 -0.50
C ARG A 24 13.73 -8.32 -1.71
N ALA A 25 13.62 -7.00 -1.70
CA ALA A 25 14.10 -6.17 -2.81
C ALA A 25 15.63 -6.17 -2.88
N LYS A 26 16.32 -6.15 -1.73
CA LYS A 26 17.79 -6.26 -1.66
C LYS A 26 18.29 -7.59 -2.21
N ALA A 27 17.61 -8.71 -1.91
CA ALA A 27 17.97 -10.04 -2.38
C ALA A 27 17.93 -10.19 -3.92
N LEU A 28 17.24 -9.29 -4.63
CA LEU A 28 17.14 -9.32 -6.10
C LEU A 28 18.24 -8.49 -6.79
N PHE A 29 18.97 -7.64 -6.04
CA PHE A 29 19.98 -6.74 -6.59
C PHE A 29 21.17 -7.53 -7.17
N GLY A 30 21.54 -7.27 -8.43
CA GLY A 30 22.59 -8.00 -9.15
C GLY A 30 22.15 -9.36 -9.72
N SER A 31 20.91 -9.79 -9.49
CA SER A 31 20.36 -11.02 -10.09
C SER A 31 19.80 -10.77 -11.49
N PRO A 32 19.62 -11.81 -12.33
CA PRO A 32 18.89 -11.71 -13.59
C PRO A 32 17.43 -11.23 -13.42
N PHE A 33 16.89 -11.26 -12.20
CA PHE A 33 15.55 -10.81 -11.86
C PHE A 33 15.51 -9.39 -11.28
N GLU A 34 16.64 -8.68 -11.26
CA GLU A 34 16.68 -7.27 -10.85
C GLU A 34 15.83 -6.41 -11.80
N LYS A 35 14.83 -5.73 -11.26
CA LYS A 35 13.99 -4.81 -12.04
C LYS A 35 14.53 -3.39 -11.93
N LYS A 36 15.30 -2.97 -12.94
CA LYS A 36 15.77 -1.58 -13.06
C LYS A 36 14.61 -0.65 -13.40
N LEU A 37 14.50 0.47 -12.69
CA LEU A 37 13.52 1.51 -12.99
C LEU A 37 13.90 2.20 -14.30
N ARG A 38 12.96 2.25 -15.25
CA ARG A 38 13.09 3.03 -16.47
C ARG A 38 12.49 4.41 -16.26
N GLU A 39 12.81 5.34 -17.16
CA GLU A 39 12.25 6.70 -17.10
C GLU A 39 10.71 6.71 -17.13
N SER A 40 10.10 5.81 -17.92
CA SER A 40 8.64 5.64 -17.94
C SER A 40 8.06 5.25 -16.58
N ASP A 41 8.79 4.42 -15.82
CA ASP A 41 8.34 3.98 -14.50
C ASP A 41 8.37 5.16 -13.51
N ILE A 42 9.39 6.04 -13.62
CA ILE A 42 9.50 7.28 -12.83
C ILE A 42 8.34 8.24 -13.14
N GLN A 43 7.99 8.42 -14.42
CA GLN A 43 6.86 9.25 -14.82
C GLN A 43 5.53 8.73 -14.26
N ILE A 44 5.31 7.41 -14.29
CA ILE A 44 4.12 6.79 -13.69
C ILE A 44 4.10 7.02 -12.18
N LEU A 45 5.22 6.84 -11.49
CA LEU A 45 5.33 7.08 -10.05
C LEU A 45 4.93 8.51 -9.68
N ARG A 46 5.47 9.51 -10.39
CA ARG A 46 5.11 10.92 -10.19
C ARG A 46 3.61 11.16 -10.35
N ARG A 47 3.00 10.57 -11.39
CA ARG A 47 1.56 10.71 -11.61
C ARG A 47 0.72 10.07 -10.51
N VAL A 48 1.12 8.89 -10.03
CA VAL A 48 0.43 8.21 -8.93
C VAL A 48 0.57 9.00 -7.63
N GLU A 49 1.75 9.58 -7.38
CA GLU A 49 2.01 10.45 -6.23
C GLU A 49 1.13 11.71 -6.27
N GLU A 50 1.04 12.41 -7.40
CA GLU A 50 0.13 13.54 -7.57
C GLU A 50 -1.34 13.18 -7.24
N LEU A 51 -1.80 12.01 -7.70
CA LEU A 51 -3.16 11.55 -7.43
C LEU A 51 -3.38 11.20 -5.95
N ALA A 52 -2.38 10.58 -5.34
CA ALA A 52 -2.37 10.26 -3.92
C ALA A 52 -2.49 11.55 -3.08
N HIS A 53 -1.69 12.57 -3.38
CA HIS A 53 -1.78 13.88 -2.72
C HIS A 53 -3.13 14.56 -2.90
N LYS A 54 -3.69 14.57 -4.12
CA LYS A 54 -5.00 15.19 -4.39
C LYS A 54 -6.16 14.53 -3.64
N LYS A 55 -6.05 13.23 -3.35
CA LYS A 55 -7.10 12.43 -2.69
C LYS A 55 -6.85 12.21 -1.20
N GLY A 56 -5.68 12.62 -0.68
CA GLY A 56 -5.26 12.28 0.68
C GLY A 56 -5.03 10.77 0.87
N TRP A 57 -4.73 10.04 -0.20
CA TRP A 57 -4.52 8.59 -0.19
C TRP A 57 -3.03 8.27 -0.22
N SER A 58 -2.65 7.04 0.13
CA SER A 58 -1.31 6.53 -0.16
C SER A 58 -1.19 6.09 -1.62
N MET A 59 0.04 6.05 -2.16
CA MET A 59 0.27 5.56 -3.54
C MET A 59 -0.22 4.12 -3.74
N SER A 60 -0.06 3.27 -2.72
CA SER A 60 -0.55 1.89 -2.72
C SER A 60 -2.07 1.81 -2.82
N GLN A 61 -2.79 2.71 -2.14
CA GLN A 61 -4.24 2.81 -2.21
C GLN A 61 -4.72 3.22 -3.60
N VAL A 62 -4.03 4.17 -4.24
CA VAL A 62 -4.32 4.57 -5.63
C VAL A 62 -4.11 3.39 -6.59
N ALA A 63 -2.99 2.67 -6.45
CA ALA A 63 -2.70 1.50 -7.27
C ALA A 63 -3.73 0.38 -7.07
N LEU A 64 -4.14 0.11 -5.82
CA LEU A 64 -5.14 -0.90 -5.52
C LEU A 64 -6.51 -0.53 -6.12
N ALA A 65 -6.94 0.72 -5.96
CA ALA A 65 -8.20 1.20 -6.55
C ALA A 65 -8.23 1.02 -8.07
N TRP A 66 -7.11 1.29 -8.76
CA TRP A 66 -6.99 1.07 -10.20
C TRP A 66 -7.13 -0.40 -10.61
N ILE A 67 -6.52 -1.32 -9.84
CA ILE A 67 -6.61 -2.75 -10.11
C ILE A 67 -8.03 -3.26 -9.80
N ALA A 68 -8.60 -2.86 -8.66
CA ALA A 68 -9.95 -3.26 -8.24
C ALA A 68 -11.03 -2.82 -9.23
N ALA A 69 -10.82 -1.73 -9.97
CA ALA A 69 -11.73 -1.31 -11.04
C ALA A 69 -11.72 -2.25 -12.27
N LYS A 70 -10.72 -3.12 -12.40
CA LYS A 70 -10.52 -4.00 -13.58
C LYS A 70 -10.76 -5.47 -13.29
N VAL A 71 -10.61 -5.90 -12.03
CA VAL A 71 -10.75 -7.30 -11.64
C VAL A 71 -11.64 -7.43 -10.43
N THR A 72 -12.38 -8.53 -10.34
CA THR A 72 -13.35 -8.78 -9.26
C THR A 72 -12.68 -8.99 -7.90
N SER A 73 -11.53 -9.65 -7.87
CA SER A 73 -10.82 -9.98 -6.62
C SER A 73 -9.30 -9.89 -6.83
N PRO A 74 -8.66 -8.76 -6.47
CA PRO A 74 -7.21 -8.63 -6.56
C PRO A 74 -6.49 -9.42 -5.46
N ILE A 75 -5.41 -10.12 -5.82
CA ILE A 75 -4.53 -10.78 -4.85
C ILE A 75 -3.50 -9.77 -4.35
N VAL A 76 -3.48 -9.50 -3.05
CA VAL A 76 -2.59 -8.52 -2.44
C VAL A 76 -1.68 -9.16 -1.40
N GLY A 77 -0.36 -9.08 -1.63
CA GLY A 77 0.64 -9.55 -0.68
C GLY A 77 1.06 -8.44 0.28
N VAL A 78 0.82 -8.64 1.58
CA VAL A 78 1.23 -7.72 2.65
C VAL A 78 2.12 -8.45 3.66
N ASN A 79 3.05 -7.72 4.27
CA ASN A 79 3.97 -8.25 5.29
C ASN A 79 3.76 -7.61 6.68
N LYS A 80 2.78 -6.71 6.79
CA LYS A 80 2.44 -5.95 8.00
C LYS A 80 0.92 -5.78 8.06
N MET A 81 0.34 -5.89 9.25
CA MET A 81 -1.11 -5.81 9.45
C MET A 81 -1.65 -4.40 9.19
N GLU A 82 -0.87 -3.37 9.49
CA GLU A 82 -1.25 -1.97 9.28
C GLU A 82 -1.47 -1.69 7.78
N ARG A 83 -0.62 -2.28 6.92
CA ARG A 83 -0.78 -2.19 5.46
C ARG A 83 -2.06 -2.85 4.98
N LEU A 84 -2.48 -3.94 5.61
CA LEU A 84 -3.74 -4.59 5.25
C LEU A 84 -4.93 -3.69 5.59
N GLN A 85 -4.91 -3.06 6.76
CA GLN A 85 -5.96 -2.17 7.23
C GLN A 85 -6.09 -0.94 6.32
N GLU A 86 -4.96 -0.33 5.93
CA GLU A 86 -4.95 0.80 4.99
C GLU A 86 -5.58 0.45 3.62
N LEU A 87 -5.35 -0.76 3.13
CA LEU A 87 -5.89 -1.22 1.85
C LEU A 87 -7.37 -1.58 1.96
N TYR A 88 -7.80 -2.15 3.09
CA TYR A 88 -9.20 -2.46 3.35
C TYR A 88 -10.09 -1.21 3.29
N GLU A 89 -9.62 -0.06 3.79
CA GLU A 89 -10.37 1.19 3.72
C GLU A 89 -10.66 1.66 2.28
N VAL A 90 -9.83 1.30 1.31
CA VAL A 90 -10.09 1.60 -0.11
C VAL A 90 -11.15 0.68 -0.70
N GLN A 91 -11.19 -0.57 -0.23
CA GLN A 91 -12.05 -1.61 -0.78
C GLN A 91 -13.45 -1.61 -0.15
N LYS A 92 -13.68 -0.82 0.92
CA LYS A 92 -14.96 -0.70 1.60
C LYS A 92 -16.04 -0.28 0.58
N PRO A 93 -17.06 -1.12 0.34
CA PRO A 93 -18.14 -0.75 -0.55
C PRO A 93 -18.88 0.45 0.04
N ARG A 94 -19.05 1.49 -0.79
CA ARG A 94 -19.80 2.69 -0.43
C ARG A 94 -21.28 2.40 -0.71
N PHE A 95 -21.94 1.72 0.23
CA PHE A 95 -23.40 1.62 0.29
C PHE A 95 -23.94 2.67 1.25
#